data_AF-A0A9W2X2T3-F1
#
_entry.id   AF-A0A9W2X2T3-F1
#
_cell.length_a   1.000
_cell.length_b   1.000
_cell.length_c   1.000
_cell.angle_alpha   90.00
_cell.angle_beta   90.00
_cell.angle_gamma   90.00
#
_symmetry.space_group_name_H-M   'P 1'
#
loop_
_entity.id
_entity.type
_entity.pdbx_description
1 polymer ?
#
loop_
_entity_poly.entity_id
_entity_poly.type
_entity_poly.pdbx_seq_one_letter_code
_entity_poly.pdbx_strand_id
1 'polypeptide(L)'
;METPAAPAPPTAESPSSARGGAQRPGTPGWRECLRPLRGALPPDVGREAAELAALAGPVFLAQPLIFLISLVSSVFCGHLGKVELDAVTLAVSVVNVAGISIGTGLASACDTLMSQSFGAKNLKRVGIVLQRSILILMLCCFPCWALFLNTESLLLLLKQDPEVSRIAQICVMILIPSLPATFLFQLQAKYLQSQGIVAPQVVTGIAANVLNVGTKALLLYALDLGVEGSAWANTTSQFFLSAFLFLYVWRKKIHVSPWGGWTRDCFQEWGSFIQLAIPGMFMVCTERWTFEVGTFLAGLLSVTELGAQAVIYVLASVAYMVPLGLGVAASVRVGSALGAGDAQQAQHSCATVLLCAGVCALVTGILLAALKDVVAYAFTSDKAIVSLVSQVMPVFAPFHLLDALAGTSGGVLRGAGKQKMGAFLNAIGYYVFGFPLGASLMFAANHGIIGLWSGLTLCVFFQTLFYLVYVWRMNWTRAAEQAQARAGLRGTEEAVPTAIGLSILEKEVADGVILPDVIRPESQTTQLVEENSSCGVATIGEVLTGTQLLLYRGVAVVLAFAVLVAGILIRVFTDRG
;
A
#
# COMPACT_ATOMS: atom_id res chain seq x y z
N MET A 1 57.37 7.07 66.42
CA MET A 1 57.72 7.08 67.84
C MET A 1 56.41 6.91 68.60
N GLU A 2 56.34 5.96 69.54
CA GLU A 2 55.29 5.79 70.56
C GLU A 2 53.81 5.59 70.12
N THR A 3 53.35 4.35 70.30
CA THR A 3 51.98 4.01 70.77
C THR A 3 51.86 4.29 72.27
N PRO A 4 50.69 4.68 72.81
CA PRO A 4 49.73 3.67 73.32
C PRO A 4 48.24 4.04 73.04
N ALA A 5 47.42 3.09 72.55
CA ALA A 5 46.56 2.15 73.31
C ALA A 5 45.11 2.64 73.53
N ALA A 6 44.13 1.76 73.26
CA ALA A 6 42.70 1.96 73.50
C ALA A 6 42.27 1.42 74.89
N PRO A 7 41.09 1.79 75.43
CA PRO A 7 39.89 0.96 75.17
C PRO A 7 38.53 1.70 75.15
N ALA A 8 37.45 0.96 74.83
CA ALA A 8 36.02 1.30 74.98
C ALA A 8 35.36 0.29 75.97
N PRO A 9 34.04 0.26 76.31
CA PRO A 9 32.84 1.06 75.91
C PRO A 9 32.16 1.68 77.20
N PRO A 10 30.81 1.80 77.46
CA PRO A 10 29.58 1.62 76.66
C PRO A 10 28.40 2.65 76.84
N THR A 11 27.36 2.47 76.01
CA THR A 11 25.90 2.74 76.14
C THR A 11 25.26 3.67 77.20
N ALA A 12 24.40 4.60 76.74
CA ALA A 12 23.00 4.81 77.22
C ALA A 12 22.22 5.77 76.27
N GLU A 13 20.89 5.87 76.43
CA GLU A 13 19.94 6.36 75.41
C GLU A 13 19.54 7.87 75.48
N SER A 14 18.76 8.26 74.46
CA SER A 14 18.21 9.59 74.13
C SER A 14 17.28 10.25 75.19
N PRO A 15 16.86 11.52 74.99
CA PRO A 15 15.64 11.72 74.17
C PRO A 15 15.68 12.87 73.14
N SER A 16 14.94 12.61 72.06
CA SER A 16 14.41 13.50 71.01
C SER A 16 14.42 15.02 71.24
N SER A 17 14.88 15.77 70.23
CA SER A 17 14.36 17.12 69.94
C SER A 17 13.63 17.14 68.59
N ALA A 18 12.40 17.64 68.60
CA ALA A 18 11.56 17.71 67.41
C ALA A 18 11.81 19.02 66.63
N ARG A 19 12.19 18.90 65.36
CA ARG A 19 11.97 19.95 64.35
C ARG A 19 11.45 19.33 63.06
N GLY A 20 10.14 19.41 62.87
CA GLY A 20 9.49 18.99 61.63
C GLY A 20 9.87 19.93 60.47
N GLY A 21 10.83 19.52 59.66
CA GLY A 21 11.08 20.11 58.35
C GLY A 21 10.28 19.36 57.29
N ALA A 22 9.18 19.94 56.81
CA ALA A 22 8.39 19.34 55.74
C ALA A 22 9.22 19.26 54.44
N GLN A 23 9.61 18.04 54.05
CA GLN A 23 10.24 17.80 52.76
C GLN A 23 9.21 18.11 51.66
N ARG A 24 9.47 19.17 50.86
CA ARG A 24 8.78 19.38 49.60
C ARG A 24 9.09 18.18 48.69
N PRO A 25 8.10 17.52 48.06
CA PRO A 25 8.39 16.49 47.08
C PRO A 25 9.16 17.14 45.92
N GLY A 26 10.34 16.62 45.62
CA GLY A 26 11.10 17.04 44.45
C GLY A 26 10.28 16.77 43.20
N THR A 27 10.23 17.75 42.29
CA THR A 27 9.61 17.54 40.98
C THR A 27 10.39 16.44 40.25
N PRO A 28 9.72 15.36 39.77
CA PRO A 28 10.42 14.26 39.11
C PRO A 28 11.17 14.80 37.90
N GLY A 29 12.46 14.45 37.80
CA GLY A 29 13.27 14.88 36.67
C GLY A 29 12.68 14.37 35.37
N TRP A 30 12.77 15.13 34.27
CA TRP A 30 12.22 14.75 32.97
C TRP A 30 12.66 13.34 32.50
N ARG A 31 13.85 12.88 32.93
CA ARG A 31 14.37 11.52 32.68
C ARG A 31 13.58 10.41 33.39
N GLU A 32 12.92 10.70 34.50
CA GLU A 32 12.11 9.75 35.28
C GLU A 32 10.69 9.64 34.72
N CYS A 33 10.08 10.74 34.26
CA CYS A 33 8.85 10.68 33.46
C CYS A 33 9.01 9.86 32.16
N LEU A 34 10.23 9.74 31.63
CA LEU A 34 10.53 8.94 30.44
C LEU A 34 10.87 7.46 30.74
N ARG A 35 11.03 7.05 32.00
CA ARG A 35 11.29 5.62 32.35
C ARG A 35 10.14 4.69 31.94
N PRO A 36 8.84 5.01 32.19
CA PRO A 36 7.74 4.18 31.73
C PRO A 36 7.67 4.06 30.20
N LEU A 37 7.93 5.17 29.49
CA LEU A 37 8.00 5.20 28.02
C LEU A 37 9.13 4.32 27.45
N ARG A 38 10.29 4.25 28.11
CA ARG A 38 11.37 3.33 27.71
C ARG A 38 11.04 1.85 27.88
N GLY A 39 10.12 1.49 28.78
CA GLY A 39 9.64 0.11 28.92
C GLY A 39 8.53 -0.28 27.94
N ALA A 40 7.89 0.70 27.29
CA ALA A 40 6.80 0.50 26.33
C ALA A 40 7.26 0.50 24.86
N LEU A 41 8.49 0.94 24.60
CA LEU A 41 9.11 0.90 23.27
C LEU A 41 9.66 -0.50 22.98
N PRO A 42 9.53 -1.02 21.74
CA PRO A 42 10.24 -2.22 21.32
C PRO A 42 11.75 -2.19 21.65
N PRO A 43 12.39 -3.36 21.87
CA PRO A 43 13.83 -3.44 21.71
C PRO A 43 14.21 -2.99 20.28
N ASP A 44 15.34 -2.31 20.15
CA ASP A 44 15.93 -1.88 18.87
C ASP A 44 15.05 -0.99 17.95
N VAL A 45 14.10 -0.21 18.50
CA VAL A 45 13.30 0.80 17.75
C VAL A 45 14.15 1.64 16.79
N GLY A 46 15.33 2.09 17.20
CA GLY A 46 16.20 2.92 16.35
C GLY A 46 16.68 2.21 15.08
N ARG A 47 16.96 0.91 15.18
CA ARG A 47 17.35 0.08 14.02
C ARG A 47 16.13 -0.22 13.15
N GLU A 48 15.01 -0.63 13.75
CA GLU A 48 13.78 -0.91 13.00
C GLU A 48 13.27 0.34 12.26
N ALA A 49 13.36 1.51 12.88
CA ALA A 49 13.01 2.79 12.27
C ALA A 49 13.94 3.14 11.11
N ALA A 50 15.24 2.81 11.19
CA ALA A 50 16.17 3.00 10.08
C ALA A 50 15.88 2.04 8.90
N GLU A 51 15.57 0.77 9.18
CA GLU A 51 15.18 -0.21 8.15
C GLU A 51 13.81 0.17 7.51
N LEU A 52 12.87 0.69 8.29
CA LEU A 52 11.61 1.27 7.80
C LEU A 52 11.84 2.53 6.95
N ALA A 53 12.71 3.46 7.39
CA ALA A 53 13.02 4.69 6.66
C ALA A 53 13.73 4.41 5.33
N ALA A 54 14.60 3.41 5.28
CA ALA A 54 15.27 2.97 4.05
C ALA A 54 14.27 2.45 2.99
N LEU A 55 13.13 1.90 3.40
CA LEU A 55 12.02 1.51 2.52
C LEU A 55 11.08 2.68 2.21
N ALA A 56 10.63 3.39 3.24
CA ALA A 56 9.62 4.42 3.15
C ALA A 56 10.10 5.69 2.43
N GLY A 57 11.35 6.12 2.67
CA GLY A 57 11.91 7.34 2.11
C GLY A 57 11.94 7.34 0.56
N PRO A 58 12.51 6.33 -0.10
CA PRO A 58 12.48 6.24 -1.56
C PRO A 58 11.07 6.07 -2.14
N VAL A 59 10.15 5.41 -1.44
CA VAL A 59 8.73 5.36 -1.87
C VAL A 59 8.08 6.73 -1.76
N PHE A 60 8.27 7.45 -0.65
CA PHE A 60 7.83 8.82 -0.44
C PHE A 60 8.36 9.78 -1.52
N LEU A 61 9.60 9.60 -1.99
CA LEU A 61 10.15 10.38 -3.10
C LEU A 61 9.59 9.96 -4.48
N ALA A 62 9.31 8.68 -4.69
CA ALA A 62 8.84 8.17 -5.97
C ALA A 62 7.36 8.52 -6.27
N GLN A 63 6.48 8.53 -5.27
CA GLN A 63 5.05 8.78 -5.49
C GLN A 63 4.73 10.21 -6.00
N PRO A 64 5.31 11.31 -5.45
CA PRO A 64 5.19 12.66 -6.00
C PRO A 64 5.69 12.76 -7.45
N LEU A 65 6.78 12.06 -7.79
CA LEU A 65 7.30 12.04 -9.16
C LEU A 65 6.31 11.39 -10.13
N ILE A 66 5.61 10.31 -9.72
CA ILE A 66 4.57 9.70 -10.56
C ILE A 66 3.37 10.65 -10.71
N PHE A 67 2.97 11.33 -9.63
CA PHE A 67 1.88 12.32 -9.65
C PHE A 67 2.22 13.57 -10.50
N LEU A 68 3.48 14.00 -10.51
CA LEU A 68 3.97 15.17 -11.26
C LEU A 68 3.69 15.05 -12.77
N ILE A 69 3.68 13.84 -13.33
CA ILE A 69 3.34 13.58 -14.74
C ILE A 69 1.92 14.06 -15.06
N SER A 70 0.97 13.86 -14.15
CA SER A 70 -0.40 14.35 -14.28
C SER A 70 -0.47 15.87 -14.06
N LEU A 71 0.21 16.39 -13.03
CA LEU A 71 0.24 17.82 -12.74
C LEU A 71 0.80 18.66 -13.92
N VAL A 72 1.90 18.20 -14.54
CA VAL A 72 2.47 18.80 -15.76
C VAL A 72 1.46 18.75 -16.91
N SER A 73 0.67 17.68 -17.03
CA SER A 73 -0.40 17.58 -18.03
C SER A 73 -1.48 18.65 -17.84
N SER A 74 -1.93 18.88 -16.61
CA SER A 74 -2.85 19.97 -16.28
C SER A 74 -2.24 21.34 -16.56
N VAL A 75 -0.98 21.59 -16.16
CA VAL A 75 -0.32 22.89 -16.41
C VAL A 75 -0.24 23.20 -17.90
N PHE A 76 0.17 22.26 -18.76
CA PHE A 76 0.24 22.49 -20.20
C PHE A 76 -1.15 22.73 -20.82
N CYS A 77 -2.16 21.93 -20.44
CA CYS A 77 -3.51 22.09 -21.01
C CYS A 77 -4.21 23.36 -20.52
N GLY A 78 -3.90 23.86 -19.31
CA GLY A 78 -4.36 25.15 -18.82
C GLY A 78 -3.84 26.37 -19.61
N HIS A 79 -2.79 26.21 -20.41
CA HIS A 79 -2.34 27.25 -21.35
C HIS A 79 -3.07 27.18 -22.72
N LEU A 80 -3.74 26.06 -23.04
CA LEU A 80 -4.56 25.94 -24.24
C LEU A 80 -5.92 26.61 -24.01
N GLY A 81 -6.54 26.37 -22.86
CA GLY A 81 -7.77 27.03 -22.45
C GLY A 81 -8.42 26.38 -21.24
N LYS A 82 -9.57 26.95 -20.83
CA LYS A 82 -10.32 26.46 -19.67
C LYS A 82 -11.00 25.11 -19.96
N VAL A 83 -11.62 24.97 -21.12
CA VAL A 83 -12.38 23.77 -21.50
C VAL A 83 -11.45 22.56 -21.57
N GLU A 84 -10.25 22.77 -22.11
CA GLU A 84 -9.16 21.82 -22.23
C GLU A 84 -8.65 21.36 -20.86
N LEU A 85 -8.47 22.30 -19.92
CA LEU A 85 -8.07 22.01 -18.54
C LEU A 85 -9.13 21.20 -17.78
N ASP A 86 -10.40 21.64 -17.86
CA ASP A 86 -11.52 20.98 -17.21
C ASP A 86 -11.69 19.55 -17.75
N ALA A 87 -11.59 19.37 -19.07
CA ALA A 87 -11.71 18.07 -19.74
C ALA A 87 -10.56 17.11 -19.39
N VAL A 88 -9.32 17.58 -19.39
CA VAL A 88 -8.15 16.77 -19.00
C VAL A 88 -8.21 16.37 -17.52
N THR A 89 -8.70 17.27 -16.66
CA THR A 89 -8.88 16.98 -15.23
C THR A 89 -9.93 15.90 -15.02
N LEU A 90 -11.09 16.00 -15.68
CA LEU A 90 -12.13 14.95 -15.64
C LEU A 90 -11.64 13.62 -16.22
N ALA A 91 -10.91 13.64 -17.34
CA ALA A 91 -10.31 12.43 -17.92
C ALA A 91 -9.35 11.73 -16.93
N VAL A 92 -8.52 12.50 -16.22
CA VAL A 92 -7.62 11.97 -15.17
C VAL A 92 -8.43 11.40 -13.99
N SER A 93 -9.47 12.08 -13.52
CA SER A 93 -10.35 11.54 -12.47
C SER A 93 -11.04 10.24 -12.89
N VAL A 94 -11.58 10.15 -14.12
CA VAL A 94 -12.18 8.90 -14.65
C VAL A 94 -11.16 7.77 -14.71
N VAL A 95 -9.95 8.02 -15.21
CA VAL A 95 -8.87 7.01 -15.27
C VAL A 95 -8.39 6.59 -13.87
N ASN A 96 -8.37 7.52 -12.91
CA ASN A 96 -8.04 7.24 -11.51
C ASN A 96 -9.11 6.37 -10.82
N VAL A 97 -10.39 6.73 -10.97
CA VAL A 97 -11.54 6.06 -10.35
C VAL A 97 -11.80 4.69 -10.97
N ALA A 98 -11.89 4.59 -12.29
CA ALA A 98 -12.31 3.38 -12.99
C ALA A 98 -11.14 2.48 -13.47
N GLY A 99 -9.88 2.89 -13.26
CA GLY A 99 -8.70 2.12 -13.66
C GLY A 99 -7.61 2.03 -12.60
N ILE A 100 -6.91 3.13 -12.32
CA ILE A 100 -5.66 3.12 -11.53
C ILE A 100 -5.91 2.71 -10.07
N SER A 101 -6.99 3.17 -9.43
CA SER A 101 -7.35 2.77 -8.06
C SER A 101 -7.68 1.28 -7.96
N ILE A 102 -8.48 0.76 -8.90
CA ILE A 102 -8.83 -0.66 -9.02
C ILE A 102 -7.56 -1.51 -9.16
N GLY A 103 -6.67 -1.17 -10.11
CA GLY A 103 -5.41 -1.88 -10.31
C GLY A 103 -4.49 -1.84 -9.09
N THR A 104 -4.33 -0.67 -8.45
CA THR A 104 -3.51 -0.52 -7.24
C THR A 104 -4.05 -1.39 -6.10
N GLY A 105 -5.38 -1.41 -5.94
CA GLY A 105 -6.04 -2.16 -4.88
C GLY A 105 -6.03 -3.68 -5.13
N LEU A 106 -6.20 -4.15 -6.37
CA LEU A 106 -5.99 -5.56 -6.72
C LEU A 106 -4.51 -5.97 -6.55
N ALA A 107 -3.57 -5.13 -6.98
CA ALA A 107 -2.14 -5.32 -6.78
C ALA A 107 -1.74 -5.41 -5.29
N SER A 108 -2.56 -4.88 -4.37
CA SER A 108 -2.30 -4.95 -2.92
C SER A 108 -2.32 -6.38 -2.34
N ALA A 109 -2.83 -7.38 -3.06
CA ALA A 109 -2.61 -8.79 -2.70
C ALA A 109 -1.13 -9.20 -2.80
N CYS A 110 -0.35 -8.52 -3.66
CA CYS A 110 1.10 -8.71 -3.77
C CYS A 110 1.83 -8.23 -2.51
N ASP A 111 1.35 -7.16 -1.86
CA ASP A 111 1.91 -6.67 -0.59
C ASP A 111 1.88 -7.74 0.50
N THR A 112 0.88 -8.63 0.48
CA THR A 112 0.82 -9.82 1.34
C THR A 112 1.68 -10.95 0.80
N LEU A 113 1.40 -11.40 -0.43
CA LEU A 113 1.87 -12.70 -0.90
C LEU A 113 3.36 -12.68 -1.28
N MET A 114 3.87 -11.58 -1.81
CA MET A 114 5.29 -11.46 -2.16
C MET A 114 6.16 -11.25 -0.92
N SER A 115 5.75 -10.39 0.01
CA SER A 115 6.50 -10.16 1.26
C SER A 115 6.54 -11.42 2.14
N GLN A 116 5.40 -12.10 2.34
CA GLN A 116 5.35 -13.35 3.10
C GLN A 116 6.16 -14.46 2.43
N SER A 117 6.10 -14.61 1.10
CA SER A 117 6.91 -15.59 0.38
C SER A 117 8.42 -15.28 0.43
N PHE A 118 8.79 -13.99 0.37
CA PHE A 118 10.19 -13.56 0.47
C PHE A 118 10.76 -13.77 1.88
N GLY A 119 10.01 -13.37 2.93
CA GLY A 119 10.38 -13.62 4.32
C GLY A 119 10.49 -15.10 4.68
N ALA A 120 9.59 -15.93 4.12
CA ALA A 120 9.65 -17.39 4.18
C ALA A 120 10.82 -18.01 3.40
N LYS A 121 11.65 -17.20 2.72
CA LYS A 121 12.73 -17.60 1.80
C LYS A 121 12.27 -18.45 0.61
N ASN A 122 10.96 -18.54 0.33
CA ASN A 122 10.41 -19.23 -0.83
C ASN A 122 10.44 -18.30 -2.06
N LEU A 123 11.65 -18.05 -2.56
CA LEU A 123 11.89 -17.05 -3.60
C LEU A 123 11.15 -17.36 -4.90
N LYS A 124 11.12 -18.64 -5.36
CA LYS A 124 10.37 -19.06 -6.55
C LYS A 124 8.88 -18.70 -6.48
N ARG A 125 8.29 -18.77 -5.28
CA ARG A 125 6.87 -18.40 -5.07
C ARG A 125 6.62 -16.91 -5.29
N VAL A 126 7.59 -16.04 -5.00
CA VAL A 126 7.50 -14.60 -5.31
C VAL A 126 7.31 -14.39 -6.82
N GLY A 127 8.05 -15.14 -7.65
CA GLY A 127 7.89 -15.16 -9.10
C GLY A 127 6.53 -15.65 -9.57
N ILE A 128 6.07 -16.80 -9.06
CA ILE A 128 4.76 -17.38 -9.40
C ILE A 128 3.62 -16.42 -9.02
N VAL A 129 3.71 -15.77 -7.86
CA VAL A 129 2.75 -14.73 -7.44
C VAL A 129 2.78 -13.56 -8.43
N LEU A 130 3.95 -13.06 -8.85
CA LEU A 130 4.03 -11.98 -9.84
C LEU A 130 3.42 -12.38 -11.19
N GLN A 131 3.69 -13.59 -11.69
CA GLN A 131 3.10 -14.13 -12.92
C GLN A 131 1.57 -14.18 -12.84
N ARG A 132 1.04 -14.72 -11.74
CA ARG A 132 -0.39 -14.79 -11.47
C ARG A 132 -1.03 -13.40 -11.41
N SER A 133 -0.40 -12.47 -10.71
CA SER A 133 -0.87 -11.08 -10.62
C SER A 133 -0.91 -10.42 -11.99
N ILE A 134 0.10 -10.63 -12.84
CA ILE A 134 0.10 -10.09 -14.21
C ILE A 134 -1.13 -10.59 -14.97
N LEU A 135 -1.38 -11.90 -15.00
CA LEU A 135 -2.54 -12.46 -15.72
C LEU A 135 -3.87 -11.90 -15.21
N ILE A 136 -4.05 -11.81 -13.88
CA ILE A 136 -5.28 -11.31 -13.26
C ILE A 136 -5.48 -9.81 -13.52
N LEU A 137 -4.43 -8.99 -13.43
CA LEU A 137 -4.54 -7.56 -13.68
C LEU A 137 -4.70 -7.23 -15.18
N MET A 138 -4.06 -7.97 -16.09
CA MET A 138 -4.33 -7.83 -17.53
C MET A 138 -5.79 -8.17 -17.85
N LEU A 139 -6.36 -9.19 -17.20
CA LEU A 139 -7.78 -9.53 -17.34
C LEU A 139 -8.69 -8.41 -16.79
N CYS A 140 -8.26 -7.73 -15.72
CA CYS A 140 -8.98 -6.57 -15.17
C CYS A 140 -8.96 -5.34 -16.09
N CYS A 141 -8.05 -5.25 -17.08
CA CYS A 141 -8.08 -4.13 -18.02
C CYS A 141 -9.37 -4.10 -18.86
N PHE A 142 -9.95 -5.25 -19.19
CA PHE A 142 -11.16 -5.34 -20.02
C PHE A 142 -12.40 -4.61 -19.42
N PRO A 143 -12.82 -4.85 -18.15
CA PRO A 143 -13.91 -4.08 -17.54
C PRO A 143 -13.57 -2.59 -17.36
N CYS A 144 -12.31 -2.24 -17.07
CA CYS A 144 -11.90 -0.83 -17.01
C CYS A 144 -12.04 -0.15 -18.39
N TRP A 145 -11.62 -0.82 -19.47
CA TRP A 145 -11.76 -0.35 -20.84
C TRP A 145 -13.24 -0.22 -21.27
N ALA A 146 -14.12 -1.12 -20.82
CA ALA A 146 -15.56 -0.99 -21.05
C ALA A 146 -16.13 0.33 -20.51
N LEU A 147 -15.66 0.77 -19.33
CA LEU A 147 -16.01 2.08 -18.76
C LEU A 147 -15.35 3.24 -19.53
N PHE A 148 -14.06 3.13 -19.83
CA PHE A 148 -13.29 4.16 -20.56
C PHE A 148 -13.87 4.47 -21.95
N LEU A 149 -14.39 3.45 -22.66
CA LEU A 149 -15.04 3.61 -23.96
C LEU A 149 -16.32 4.46 -23.91
N ASN A 150 -16.97 4.56 -22.74
CA ASN A 150 -18.25 5.23 -22.51
C ASN A 150 -18.10 6.46 -21.58
N THR A 151 -16.90 7.05 -21.52
CA THR A 151 -16.60 8.20 -20.65
C THR A 151 -17.50 9.40 -20.94
N GLU A 152 -17.74 9.73 -22.21
CA GLU A 152 -18.62 10.84 -22.60
C GLU A 152 -20.04 10.65 -22.05
N SER A 153 -20.63 9.49 -22.31
CA SER A 153 -21.98 9.13 -21.85
C SER A 153 -22.08 9.12 -20.32
N LEU A 154 -21.03 8.68 -19.62
CA LEU A 154 -20.96 8.71 -18.15
C LEU A 154 -20.86 10.15 -17.60
N LEU A 155 -20.06 11.03 -18.23
CA LEU A 155 -19.93 12.43 -17.81
C LEU A 155 -21.21 13.23 -18.11
N LEU A 156 -21.84 12.99 -19.26
CA LEU A 156 -23.16 13.55 -19.61
C LEU A 156 -24.26 13.09 -18.64
N LEU A 157 -24.26 11.82 -18.23
CA LEU A 157 -25.17 11.29 -17.22
C LEU A 157 -24.96 11.97 -15.84
N LEU A 158 -23.71 12.34 -15.53
CA LEU A 158 -23.33 13.17 -14.37
C LEU A 158 -23.51 14.68 -14.60
N LYS A 159 -24.24 15.07 -15.67
CA LYS A 159 -24.58 16.45 -16.04
C LYS A 159 -23.36 17.37 -16.24
N GLN A 160 -22.24 16.82 -16.71
CA GLN A 160 -21.10 17.63 -17.14
C GLN A 160 -21.40 18.33 -18.48
N ASP A 161 -20.63 19.38 -18.78
CA ASP A 161 -20.74 20.09 -20.05
C ASP A 161 -20.43 19.14 -21.24
N PRO A 162 -21.19 19.20 -22.35
CA PRO A 162 -20.99 18.29 -23.47
C PRO A 162 -19.63 18.41 -24.16
N GLU A 163 -19.10 19.62 -24.34
CA GLU A 163 -17.82 19.82 -25.02
C GLU A 163 -16.65 19.36 -24.14
N VAL A 164 -16.72 19.67 -22.84
CA VAL A 164 -15.79 19.15 -21.84
C VAL A 164 -15.83 17.61 -21.81
N SER A 165 -17.02 17.01 -21.86
CA SER A 165 -17.21 15.55 -21.86
C SER A 165 -16.63 14.87 -23.11
N ARG A 166 -16.81 15.49 -24.28
CA ARG A 166 -16.27 15.04 -25.57
C ARG A 166 -14.74 15.07 -25.60
N ILE A 167 -14.13 16.16 -25.15
CA ILE A 167 -12.66 16.27 -25.06
C ILE A 167 -12.10 15.29 -24.03
N ALA A 168 -12.78 15.09 -22.89
CA ALA A 168 -12.39 14.11 -21.89
C ALA A 168 -12.42 12.67 -22.45
N GLN A 169 -13.42 12.32 -23.26
CA GLN A 169 -13.51 11.02 -23.93
C GLN A 169 -12.35 10.77 -24.90
N ILE A 170 -11.92 11.80 -25.65
CA ILE A 170 -10.74 11.72 -26.53
C ILE A 170 -9.47 11.44 -25.70
N CYS A 171 -9.28 12.17 -24.60
CA CYS A 171 -8.17 11.94 -23.67
C CYS A 171 -8.16 10.51 -23.12
N VAL A 172 -9.30 10.04 -22.61
CA VAL A 172 -9.42 8.70 -22.02
C VAL A 172 -9.18 7.61 -23.07
N MET A 173 -9.64 7.79 -24.32
CA MET A 173 -9.34 6.87 -25.43
C MET A 173 -7.83 6.73 -25.69
N ILE A 174 -7.09 7.83 -25.69
CA ILE A 174 -5.62 7.81 -25.85
C ILE A 174 -4.92 7.15 -24.65
N LEU A 175 -5.55 7.18 -23.46
CA LEU A 175 -5.05 6.57 -22.23
C LEU A 175 -5.39 5.08 -22.08
N ILE A 176 -6.37 4.53 -22.80
CA ILE A 176 -6.72 3.08 -22.82
C ILE A 176 -5.48 2.16 -22.87
N PRO A 177 -4.54 2.30 -23.83
CA PRO A 177 -3.36 1.42 -23.92
C PRO A 177 -2.35 1.62 -22.78
N SER A 178 -2.40 2.74 -22.05
CA SER A 178 -1.50 2.99 -20.91
C SER A 178 -1.85 2.15 -19.67
N LEU A 179 -3.11 1.73 -19.51
CA LEU A 179 -3.59 1.04 -18.31
C LEU A 179 -2.84 -0.30 -18.04
N PRO A 180 -2.66 -1.22 -19.01
CA PRO A 180 -1.79 -2.37 -18.85
C PRO A 180 -0.35 -2.01 -18.43
N ALA A 181 0.24 -0.99 -19.04
CA ALA A 181 1.60 -0.56 -18.73
C ALA A 181 1.72 -0.06 -17.28
N THR A 182 0.74 0.72 -16.81
CA THR A 182 0.63 1.18 -15.42
C THR A 182 0.46 0.02 -14.44
N PHE A 183 -0.38 -0.97 -14.75
CA PHE A 183 -0.55 -2.17 -13.91
C PHE A 183 0.76 -2.99 -13.84
N LEU A 184 1.44 -3.19 -14.97
CA LEU A 184 2.75 -3.84 -15.02
C LEU A 184 3.79 -3.08 -14.19
N PHE A 185 3.84 -1.75 -14.28
CA PHE A 185 4.72 -0.91 -13.48
C PHE A 185 4.45 -1.07 -11.98
N GLN A 186 3.18 -1.04 -11.56
CA GLN A 186 2.80 -1.25 -10.16
C GLN A 186 3.22 -2.64 -9.66
N LEU A 187 2.99 -3.70 -10.43
CA LEU A 187 3.39 -5.06 -10.05
C LEU A 187 4.91 -5.23 -9.95
N GLN A 188 5.68 -4.64 -10.87
CA GLN A 188 7.14 -4.61 -10.81
C GLN A 188 7.63 -3.80 -9.58
N ALA A 189 6.97 -2.67 -9.29
CA ALA A 189 7.27 -1.88 -8.11
C ALA A 189 7.01 -2.65 -6.81
N LYS A 190 5.92 -3.45 -6.72
CA LYS A 190 5.64 -4.34 -5.60
C LYS A 190 6.67 -5.47 -5.47
N TYR A 191 7.02 -6.12 -6.58
CA TYR A 191 8.03 -7.19 -6.62
C TYR A 191 9.41 -6.70 -6.13
N LEU A 192 9.80 -5.48 -6.49
CA LEU A 192 11.02 -4.85 -6.01
C LEU A 192 10.91 -4.42 -4.53
N GLN A 193 9.79 -3.81 -4.12
CA GLN A 193 9.50 -3.41 -2.74
C GLN A 193 9.56 -4.60 -1.77
N SER A 194 8.96 -5.75 -2.11
CA SER A 194 8.96 -6.94 -1.25
C SER A 194 10.35 -7.54 -1.02
N GLN A 195 11.34 -7.19 -1.86
CA GLN A 195 12.74 -7.58 -1.73
C GLN A 195 13.62 -6.47 -1.11
N GLY A 196 13.01 -5.36 -0.67
CA GLY A 196 13.68 -4.18 -0.13
C GLY A 196 14.33 -3.25 -1.18
N ILE A 197 14.09 -3.48 -2.47
CA ILE A 197 14.71 -2.72 -3.57
C ILE A 197 13.80 -1.57 -3.99
N VAL A 198 13.94 -0.40 -3.37
CA VAL A 198 13.02 0.73 -3.59
C VAL A 198 13.60 1.89 -4.42
N ALA A 199 14.92 2.11 -4.36
CA ALA A 199 15.61 3.20 -5.08
C ALA A 199 15.33 3.31 -6.59
N PRO A 200 15.14 2.22 -7.37
CA PRO A 200 14.89 2.32 -8.81
C PRO A 200 13.63 3.13 -9.15
N GLN A 201 12.63 3.14 -8.28
CA GLN A 201 11.35 3.83 -8.51
C GLN A 201 11.55 5.35 -8.55
N VAL A 202 12.45 5.90 -7.73
CA VAL A 202 12.80 7.32 -7.74
C VAL A 202 13.50 7.70 -9.05
N VAL A 203 14.51 6.93 -9.45
CA VAL A 203 15.26 7.15 -10.71
C VAL A 203 14.34 7.07 -11.92
N THR A 204 13.45 6.08 -11.93
CA THR A 204 12.45 5.87 -12.99
C THR A 204 11.45 7.04 -13.06
N GLY A 205 10.99 7.53 -11.90
CA GLY A 205 10.12 8.70 -11.80
C GLY A 205 10.77 9.99 -12.31
N ILE A 206 12.03 10.26 -11.95
CA ILE A 206 12.79 11.42 -12.47
C ILE A 206 12.90 11.33 -13.99
N ALA A 207 13.38 10.20 -14.51
CA ALA A 207 13.57 10.00 -15.94
C ALA A 207 12.25 10.10 -16.73
N ALA A 208 11.15 9.57 -16.18
CA ALA A 208 9.83 9.65 -16.81
C ALA A 208 9.28 11.08 -16.88
N ASN A 209 9.57 11.95 -15.88
CA ASN A 209 9.18 13.36 -15.94
C ASN A 209 9.99 14.15 -16.97
N VAL A 210 11.31 13.92 -17.05
CA VAL A 210 12.15 14.54 -18.10
C VAL A 210 11.65 14.14 -19.49
N LEU A 211 11.34 12.85 -19.69
CA LEU A 211 10.71 12.38 -20.93
C LEU A 211 9.32 13.00 -21.14
N ASN A 212 8.51 13.14 -20.10
CA ASN A 212 7.16 13.72 -20.22
C ASN A 212 7.19 15.16 -20.70
N VAL A 213 8.05 15.99 -20.11
CA VAL A 213 8.22 17.40 -20.51
C VAL A 213 8.76 17.51 -21.94
N GLY A 214 9.79 16.72 -22.29
CA GLY A 214 10.33 16.70 -23.65
C GLY A 214 9.31 16.23 -24.70
N THR A 215 8.55 15.19 -24.38
CA THR A 215 7.50 14.66 -25.28
C THR A 215 6.35 15.67 -25.42
N LYS A 216 5.93 16.34 -24.33
CA LYS A 216 4.94 17.43 -24.41
C LYS A 216 5.43 18.58 -25.27
N ALA A 217 6.66 19.06 -25.07
CA ALA A 217 7.22 20.14 -25.87
C ALA A 217 7.22 19.81 -27.37
N LEU A 218 7.52 18.56 -27.74
CA LEU A 218 7.43 18.08 -29.11
C LEU A 218 5.97 18.01 -29.61
N LEU A 219 5.09 17.28 -28.91
CA LEU A 219 3.74 17.00 -29.39
C LEU A 219 2.82 18.23 -29.38
N LEU A 220 3.00 19.16 -28.43
CA LEU A 220 2.17 20.37 -28.32
C LEU A 220 2.72 21.51 -29.19
N TYR A 221 4.03 21.78 -29.20
CA TYR A 221 4.56 22.96 -29.91
C TYR A 221 5.10 22.68 -31.33
N ALA A 222 5.59 21.46 -31.61
CA ALA A 222 6.14 21.15 -32.94
C ALA A 222 5.13 20.41 -33.85
N LEU A 223 4.16 19.71 -33.27
CA LEU A 223 3.11 18.98 -34.00
C LEU A 223 1.70 19.53 -33.79
N ASP A 224 1.52 20.55 -32.95
CA ASP A 224 0.26 21.25 -32.67
C ASP A 224 -0.93 20.32 -32.30
N LEU A 225 -0.65 19.21 -31.59
CA LEU A 225 -1.65 18.20 -31.23
C LEU A 225 -2.47 18.56 -29.98
N GLY A 226 -2.28 19.77 -29.43
CA GLY A 226 -3.01 20.30 -28.26
C GLY A 226 -3.21 19.28 -27.13
N VAL A 227 -4.47 19.07 -26.76
CA VAL A 227 -4.89 18.15 -25.68
C VAL A 227 -4.54 16.69 -25.99
N GLU A 228 -4.69 16.24 -27.24
CA GLU A 228 -4.34 14.88 -27.65
C GLU A 228 -2.84 14.61 -27.47
N GLY A 229 -2.00 15.58 -27.82
CA GLY A 229 -0.55 15.52 -27.60
C GLY A 229 -0.19 15.38 -26.11
N SER A 230 -0.96 16.00 -25.22
CA SER A 230 -0.75 15.88 -23.77
C SER A 230 -1.10 14.48 -23.26
N ALA A 231 -2.19 13.90 -23.76
CA ALA A 231 -2.60 12.52 -23.47
C ALA A 231 -1.58 11.50 -24.01
N TRP A 232 -1.12 11.66 -25.25
CA TRP A 232 -0.08 10.81 -25.85
C TRP A 232 1.25 10.87 -25.10
N ALA A 233 1.65 12.06 -24.63
CA ALA A 233 2.83 12.21 -23.79
C ALA A 233 2.68 11.48 -22.43
N ASN A 234 1.49 11.50 -21.82
CA ASN A 234 1.22 10.72 -20.60
C ASN A 234 1.28 9.20 -20.88
N THR A 235 0.58 8.73 -21.93
CA THR A 235 0.63 7.31 -22.36
C THR A 235 2.08 6.85 -22.57
N THR A 236 2.88 7.65 -23.28
CA THR A 236 4.31 7.38 -23.50
C THR A 236 5.11 7.28 -22.19
N SER A 237 4.86 8.18 -21.23
CA SER A 237 5.48 8.13 -19.91
C SER A 237 5.10 6.88 -19.11
N GLN A 238 3.85 6.39 -19.19
CA GLN A 238 3.44 5.15 -18.51
C GLN A 238 4.14 3.91 -19.10
N PHE A 239 4.25 3.83 -20.43
CA PHE A 239 5.06 2.78 -21.09
C PHE A 239 6.52 2.86 -20.69
N PHE A 240 7.12 4.06 -20.65
CA PHE A 240 8.49 4.26 -20.22
C PHE A 240 8.74 3.85 -18.77
N LEU A 241 7.88 4.25 -17.82
CA LEU A 241 7.94 3.82 -16.41
C LEU A 241 8.01 2.28 -16.30
N SER A 242 7.12 1.60 -17.02
CA SER A 242 6.99 0.14 -17.02
C SER A 242 8.19 -0.56 -17.67
N ALA A 243 8.65 -0.05 -18.83
CA ALA A 243 9.79 -0.59 -19.55
C ALA A 243 11.12 -0.36 -18.80
N PHE A 244 11.29 0.78 -18.14
CA PHE A 244 12.50 1.09 -17.39
C PHE A 244 12.68 0.17 -16.18
N LEU A 245 11.62 -0.04 -15.37
CA LEU A 245 11.71 -1.01 -14.26
C LEU A 245 11.96 -2.43 -14.77
N PHE A 246 11.37 -2.83 -15.90
CA PHE A 246 11.58 -4.15 -16.47
C PHE A 246 13.04 -4.34 -16.91
N LEU A 247 13.59 -3.36 -17.63
CA LEU A 247 14.99 -3.33 -18.02
C LEU A 247 15.93 -3.30 -16.80
N TYR A 248 15.56 -2.62 -15.71
CA TYR A 248 16.33 -2.64 -14.47
C TYR A 248 16.36 -4.04 -13.84
N VAL A 249 15.19 -4.67 -13.67
CA VAL A 249 15.03 -6.06 -13.16
C VAL A 249 15.81 -7.07 -14.01
N TRP A 250 15.80 -6.87 -15.34
CA TRP A 250 16.54 -7.70 -16.29
C TRP A 250 18.06 -7.49 -16.16
N ARG A 251 18.55 -6.25 -16.34
CA ARG A 251 19.99 -5.94 -16.37
C ARG A 251 20.69 -6.18 -15.04
N LYS A 252 20.01 -5.97 -13.91
CA LYS A 252 20.53 -6.28 -12.57
C LYS A 252 20.37 -7.76 -12.19
N LYS A 253 19.80 -8.60 -13.06
CA LYS A 253 19.56 -10.04 -12.83
C LYS A 253 18.74 -10.36 -11.57
N ILE A 254 17.96 -9.40 -11.07
CA ILE A 254 17.13 -9.55 -9.86
C ILE A 254 16.05 -10.64 -10.03
N HIS A 255 15.64 -10.90 -11.27
CA HIS A 255 14.71 -11.99 -11.61
C HIS A 255 15.32 -13.40 -11.47
N VAL A 256 16.65 -13.57 -11.53
CA VAL A 256 17.27 -14.91 -11.69
C VAL A 256 16.93 -15.85 -10.54
N SER A 257 16.97 -15.38 -9.29
CA SER A 257 16.64 -16.21 -8.12
C SER A 257 15.13 -16.36 -7.86
N PRO A 258 14.30 -15.29 -7.91
CA PRO A 258 12.89 -15.41 -7.51
C PRO A 258 11.91 -15.69 -8.65
N TRP A 259 12.24 -15.36 -9.91
CA TRP A 259 11.32 -15.54 -11.05
C TRP A 259 11.43 -16.93 -11.70
N GLY A 260 12.65 -17.38 -11.99
CA GLY A 260 12.92 -18.70 -12.60
C GLY A 260 12.45 -18.93 -14.05
N GLY A 261 11.46 -18.17 -14.52
CA GLY A 261 10.81 -18.33 -15.83
C GLY A 261 9.30 -18.47 -15.69
N TRP A 262 8.55 -18.38 -16.79
CA TRP A 262 7.10 -18.62 -16.76
C TRP A 262 6.79 -20.08 -16.44
N THR A 263 5.91 -20.33 -15.47
CA THR A 263 5.47 -21.68 -15.07
C THR A 263 3.96 -21.83 -15.18
N ARG A 264 3.45 -23.09 -15.23
CA ARG A 264 2.00 -23.35 -15.24
C ARG A 264 1.34 -23.05 -13.88
N ASP A 265 2.12 -22.93 -12.82
CA ASP A 265 1.66 -22.66 -11.44
C ASP A 265 1.02 -21.26 -11.29
N CYS A 266 1.30 -20.34 -12.22
CA CYS A 266 0.63 -19.04 -12.28
C CYS A 266 -0.89 -19.15 -12.53
N PHE A 267 -1.36 -20.27 -13.12
CA PHE A 267 -2.79 -20.54 -13.30
C PHE A 267 -3.45 -21.15 -12.06
N GLN A 268 -2.69 -21.69 -11.11
CA GLN A 268 -3.21 -22.24 -9.85
C GLN A 268 -3.56 -21.14 -8.83
N GLU A 269 -4.28 -21.49 -7.76
CA GLU A 269 -4.57 -20.65 -6.59
C GLU A 269 -5.22 -19.26 -6.85
N TRP A 270 -5.84 -19.01 -8.02
CA TRP A 270 -6.51 -17.73 -8.29
C TRP A 270 -7.56 -17.38 -7.22
N GLY A 271 -8.25 -18.36 -6.65
CA GLY A 271 -9.19 -18.15 -5.55
C GLY A 271 -8.53 -17.50 -4.33
N SER A 272 -7.41 -18.04 -3.87
CA SER A 272 -6.62 -17.51 -2.74
C SER A 272 -6.07 -16.10 -3.02
N PHE A 273 -5.70 -15.82 -4.27
CA PHE A 273 -5.30 -14.47 -4.68
C PHE A 273 -6.48 -13.49 -4.64
N ILE A 274 -7.61 -13.85 -5.26
CA ILE A 274 -8.82 -13.01 -5.38
C ILE A 274 -9.45 -12.74 -4.01
N GLN A 275 -9.39 -13.69 -3.06
CA GLN A 275 -9.81 -13.50 -1.67
C GLN A 275 -9.03 -12.40 -0.91
N LEU A 276 -7.80 -12.07 -1.35
CA LEU A 276 -7.03 -10.92 -0.85
C LEU A 276 -7.20 -9.69 -1.74
N ALA A 277 -7.21 -9.90 -3.07
CA ALA A 277 -7.21 -8.82 -4.05
C ALA A 277 -8.52 -8.04 -4.10
N ILE A 278 -9.69 -8.69 -4.04
CA ILE A 278 -10.98 -7.98 -4.09
C ILE A 278 -11.22 -7.15 -2.82
N PRO A 279 -10.97 -7.64 -1.59
CA PRO A 279 -11.00 -6.77 -0.43
C PRO A 279 -9.91 -5.68 -0.47
N GLY A 280 -8.71 -5.99 -0.94
CA GLY A 280 -7.66 -4.98 -1.15
C GLY A 280 -8.08 -3.88 -2.14
N MET A 281 -8.81 -4.25 -3.19
CA MET A 281 -9.44 -3.36 -4.15
C MET A 281 -10.40 -2.41 -3.45
N PHE A 282 -11.40 -2.94 -2.75
CA PHE A 282 -12.35 -2.10 -2.01
C PHE A 282 -11.65 -1.20 -0.99
N MET A 283 -10.73 -1.75 -0.18
CA MET A 283 -10.01 -1.00 0.85
C MET A 283 -9.31 0.25 0.31
N VAL A 284 -8.68 0.18 -0.87
CA VAL A 284 -8.01 1.31 -1.55
C VAL A 284 -9.00 2.19 -2.32
N CYS A 285 -9.99 1.58 -2.98
CA CYS A 285 -10.95 2.32 -3.81
C CYS A 285 -11.91 3.16 -2.96
N THR A 286 -12.43 2.65 -1.85
CA THR A 286 -13.34 3.38 -0.97
C THR A 286 -12.72 4.68 -0.45
N GLU A 287 -11.44 4.64 -0.13
CA GLU A 287 -10.65 5.79 0.36
C GLU A 287 -10.46 6.81 -0.77
N ARG A 288 -9.95 6.41 -1.94
CA ARG A 288 -9.73 7.33 -3.08
C ARG A 288 -11.02 7.93 -3.63
N TRP A 289 -12.04 7.10 -3.87
CA TRP A 289 -13.33 7.54 -4.40
C TRP A 289 -14.03 8.52 -3.44
N THR A 290 -13.76 8.45 -2.13
CA THR A 290 -14.29 9.41 -1.16
C THR A 290 -13.82 10.84 -1.47
N PHE A 291 -12.54 11.03 -1.78
CA PHE A 291 -12.03 12.37 -2.10
C PHE A 291 -12.59 12.90 -3.44
N GLU A 292 -12.72 12.04 -4.47
CA GLU A 292 -13.28 12.41 -5.77
C GLU A 292 -14.78 12.82 -5.65
N VAL A 293 -15.58 12.04 -4.91
CA VAL A 293 -16.98 12.39 -4.62
C VAL A 293 -17.06 13.67 -3.77
N GLY A 294 -16.16 13.88 -2.82
CA GLY A 294 -16.07 15.13 -2.06
C GLY A 294 -15.81 16.36 -2.93
N THR A 295 -14.92 16.24 -3.92
CA THR A 295 -14.68 17.28 -4.94
C THR A 295 -15.91 17.54 -5.80
N PHE A 296 -16.61 16.49 -6.24
CA PHE A 296 -17.87 16.63 -6.98
C PHE A 296 -18.95 17.38 -6.16
N LEU A 297 -19.13 17.01 -4.88
CA LEU A 297 -20.08 17.68 -3.99
C LEU A 297 -19.73 19.15 -3.76
N ALA A 298 -18.45 19.52 -3.65
CA ALA A 298 -18.02 20.90 -3.52
C ALA A 298 -18.39 21.75 -4.76
N GLY A 299 -18.31 21.14 -5.95
CA GLY A 299 -18.77 21.73 -7.21
C GLY A 299 -20.27 22.05 -7.26
N LEU A 300 -21.10 21.36 -6.48
CA LEU A 300 -22.54 21.62 -6.40
C LEU A 300 -22.90 22.83 -5.52
N LEU A 301 -22.00 23.29 -4.65
CA LEU A 301 -22.24 24.46 -3.78
C LEU A 301 -21.87 25.77 -4.46
N SER A 302 -20.60 25.93 -4.84
CA SER A 302 -20.11 27.13 -5.53
C SER A 302 -18.71 26.92 -6.11
N VAL A 303 -18.30 27.83 -7.01
CA VAL A 303 -16.94 27.91 -7.54
C VAL A 303 -15.90 28.13 -6.43
N THR A 304 -16.24 28.90 -5.38
CA THR A 304 -15.35 29.16 -4.24
C THR A 304 -15.11 27.90 -3.40
N GLU A 305 -16.17 27.14 -3.13
CA GLU A 305 -16.12 25.87 -2.38
C GLU A 305 -15.31 24.81 -3.16
N LEU A 306 -15.56 24.69 -4.47
CA LEU A 306 -14.78 23.82 -5.36
C LEU A 306 -13.30 24.21 -5.42
N GLY A 307 -13.01 25.51 -5.56
CA GLY A 307 -11.64 26.03 -5.59
C GLY A 307 -10.88 25.77 -4.29
N ALA A 308 -11.53 25.95 -3.14
CA ALA A 308 -10.93 25.63 -1.84
C ALA A 308 -10.73 24.12 -1.67
N GLN A 309 -11.71 23.30 -2.08
CA GLN A 309 -11.60 21.84 -2.06
C GLN A 309 -10.45 21.33 -2.92
N ALA A 310 -10.22 21.92 -4.11
CA ALA A 310 -9.09 21.57 -4.97
C ALA A 310 -7.73 21.87 -4.31
N VAL A 311 -7.59 23.04 -3.67
CA VAL A 311 -6.38 23.40 -2.90
C VAL A 311 -6.14 22.42 -1.74
N ILE A 312 -7.19 22.11 -0.97
CA ILE A 312 -7.09 21.18 0.17
C ILE A 312 -6.78 19.76 -0.32
N TYR A 313 -7.37 19.30 -1.43
CA TYR A 313 -7.07 17.99 -2.02
C TYR A 313 -5.60 17.85 -2.42
N VAL A 314 -5.00 18.89 -3.02
CA VAL A 314 -3.56 18.88 -3.37
C VAL A 314 -2.69 18.85 -2.12
N LEU A 315 -3.01 19.67 -1.11
CA LEU A 315 -2.30 19.67 0.18
C LEU A 315 -2.40 18.32 0.90
N ALA A 316 -3.59 17.73 0.92
CA ALA A 316 -3.84 16.40 1.48
C ALA A 316 -3.06 15.33 0.73
N SER A 317 -3.07 15.36 -0.61
CA SER A 317 -2.33 14.43 -1.45
C SER A 317 -0.82 14.48 -1.18
N VAL A 318 -0.24 15.68 -1.06
CA VAL A 318 1.19 15.86 -0.72
C VAL A 318 1.49 15.36 0.70
N ALA A 319 0.66 15.71 1.68
CA ALA A 319 0.84 15.29 3.07
C ALA A 319 0.74 13.76 3.24
N TYR A 320 -0.16 13.11 2.49
CA TYR A 320 -0.38 11.65 2.53
C TYR A 320 0.78 10.83 1.93
N MET A 321 1.69 11.44 1.17
CA MET A 321 2.85 10.72 0.59
C MET A 321 3.75 10.07 1.65
N VAL A 322 3.89 10.69 2.82
CA VAL A 322 4.68 10.12 3.94
C VAL A 322 3.98 8.91 4.56
N PRO A 323 2.70 8.97 4.98
CA PRO A 323 1.90 7.81 5.35
C PRO A 323 1.88 6.69 4.30
N LEU A 324 1.78 7.02 3.02
CA LEU A 324 1.80 6.04 1.93
C LEU A 324 3.13 5.28 1.87
N GLY A 325 4.26 5.99 1.98
CA GLY A 325 5.59 5.38 2.06
C GLY A 325 5.76 4.48 3.29
N LEU A 326 5.32 4.95 4.47
CA LEU A 326 5.33 4.17 5.71
C LEU A 326 4.40 2.96 5.65
N GLY A 327 3.22 3.07 5.03
CA GLY A 327 2.28 1.96 4.83
C GLY A 327 2.81 0.89 3.86
N VAL A 328 3.59 1.28 2.85
CA VAL A 328 4.32 0.32 2.00
C VAL A 328 5.42 -0.37 2.81
N ALA A 329 6.25 0.37 3.54
CA ALA A 329 7.30 -0.19 4.40
C ALA A 329 6.73 -1.13 5.47
N ALA A 330 5.61 -0.76 6.11
CA ALA A 330 4.85 -1.58 7.05
C ALA A 330 4.45 -2.92 6.42
N SER A 331 3.85 -2.89 5.23
CA SER A 331 3.39 -4.10 4.55
C SER A 331 4.54 -5.07 4.21
N VAL A 332 5.70 -4.52 3.80
CA VAL A 332 6.91 -5.31 3.51
C VAL A 332 7.52 -5.89 4.78
N ARG A 333 7.78 -5.06 5.82
CA ARG A 333 8.42 -5.50 7.07
C ARG A 333 7.56 -6.52 7.82
N VAL A 334 6.30 -6.18 8.07
CA VAL A 334 5.36 -7.05 8.80
C VAL A 334 5.10 -8.32 8.00
N GLY A 335 4.86 -8.23 6.69
CA GLY A 335 4.65 -9.41 5.85
C GLY A 335 5.86 -10.33 5.79
N SER A 336 7.07 -9.79 5.69
CA SER A 336 8.31 -10.58 5.70
C SER A 336 8.56 -11.26 7.04
N ALA A 337 8.38 -10.56 8.16
CA ALA A 337 8.55 -11.13 9.50
C ALA A 337 7.54 -12.26 9.76
N LEU A 338 6.26 -12.05 9.42
CA LEU A 338 5.23 -13.09 9.51
C LEU A 338 5.54 -14.29 8.59
N GLY A 339 6.04 -14.05 7.38
CA GLY A 339 6.46 -15.10 6.46
C GLY A 339 7.64 -15.93 6.98
N ALA A 340 8.57 -15.30 7.70
CA ALA A 340 9.68 -15.97 8.37
C ALA A 340 9.26 -16.78 9.61
N GLY A 341 8.01 -16.66 10.07
CA GLY A 341 7.53 -17.24 11.33
C GLY A 341 7.80 -16.37 12.57
N ASP A 342 8.43 -15.20 12.40
CA ASP A 342 8.81 -14.32 13.50
C ASP A 342 7.67 -13.35 13.85
N ALA A 343 6.75 -13.85 14.67
CA ALA A 343 5.63 -13.10 15.20
C ALA A 343 6.07 -11.90 16.08
N GLN A 344 7.21 -12.01 16.76
CA GLN A 344 7.70 -10.95 17.66
C GLN A 344 8.28 -9.78 16.86
N GLN A 345 9.13 -10.05 15.87
CA GLN A 345 9.62 -9.04 14.94
C GLN A 345 8.48 -8.39 14.17
N ALA A 346 7.45 -9.15 13.76
CA ALA A 346 6.27 -8.58 13.11
C ALA A 346 5.53 -7.56 13.99
N GLN A 347 5.37 -7.88 15.29
CA GLN A 347 4.78 -6.97 16.27
C GLN A 347 5.65 -5.74 16.52
N HIS A 348 6.98 -5.90 16.60
CA HIS A 348 7.92 -4.77 16.79
C HIS A 348 7.97 -3.84 15.56
N SER A 349 8.05 -4.40 14.34
CA SER A 349 7.93 -3.63 13.09
C SER A 349 6.62 -2.85 13.03
N CYS A 350 5.52 -3.46 13.46
CA CYS A 350 4.21 -2.81 13.53
C CYS A 350 4.20 -1.65 14.55
N ALA A 351 4.71 -1.85 15.76
CA ALA A 351 4.76 -0.81 16.78
C ALA A 351 5.64 0.37 16.35
N THR A 352 6.83 0.09 15.81
CA THR A 352 7.75 1.12 15.33
C THR A 352 7.16 1.91 14.16
N VAL A 353 6.55 1.27 13.16
CA VAL A 353 6.03 2.01 11.99
C VAL A 353 4.82 2.89 12.35
N LEU A 354 3.97 2.46 13.28
CA LEU A 354 2.86 3.28 13.79
C LEU A 354 3.37 4.47 14.61
N LEU A 355 4.43 4.30 15.41
CA LEU A 355 5.10 5.39 16.11
C LEU A 355 5.71 6.40 15.13
N CYS A 356 6.44 5.93 14.11
CA CYS A 356 6.99 6.78 13.06
C CYS A 356 5.88 7.55 12.32
N ALA A 357 4.78 6.89 11.95
CA ALA A 357 3.64 7.53 11.28
C ALA A 357 3.00 8.62 12.16
N GLY A 358 2.77 8.33 13.44
CA GLY A 358 2.22 9.30 14.40
C GLY A 358 3.12 10.53 14.56
N VAL A 359 4.43 10.34 14.69
CA VAL A 359 5.40 11.45 14.80
C VAL A 359 5.45 12.27 13.50
N CYS A 360 5.58 11.63 12.35
CA CYS A 360 5.62 12.33 11.06
C CYS A 360 4.33 13.10 10.78
N ALA A 361 3.17 12.50 11.01
CA ALA A 361 1.88 13.13 10.77
C ALA A 361 1.56 14.24 11.78
N LEU A 362 2.05 14.14 13.03
CA LEU A 362 1.97 15.24 14.00
C LEU A 362 2.80 16.44 13.54
N VAL A 363 4.03 16.21 13.04
CA VAL A 363 4.89 17.28 12.50
C VAL A 363 4.24 17.93 11.27
N THR A 364 3.74 17.14 10.32
CA THR A 364 3.04 17.66 9.13
C THR A 364 1.74 18.40 9.50
N GLY A 365 0.95 17.87 10.45
CA GLY A 365 -0.28 18.51 10.93
C GLY A 365 -0.02 19.85 11.62
N ILE A 366 1.01 19.94 12.47
CA ILE A 366 1.45 21.20 13.09
C ILE A 366 1.90 22.21 12.02
N LEU A 367 2.70 21.77 11.03
CA LEU A 367 3.17 22.63 9.96
C LEU A 367 2.00 23.19 9.12
N LEU A 368 1.04 22.35 8.74
CA LEU A 368 -0.15 22.77 7.99
C LEU A 368 -1.04 23.72 8.80
N ALA A 369 -1.24 23.44 10.09
CA ALA A 369 -1.99 24.33 10.98
C ALA A 369 -1.30 25.70 11.16
N ALA A 370 0.03 25.71 11.28
CA ALA A 370 0.81 26.95 11.38
C ALA A 370 0.82 27.77 10.08
N LEU A 371 0.75 27.11 8.92
CA LEU A 371 0.74 27.75 7.60
C LEU A 371 -0.68 28.04 7.06
N LYS A 372 -1.73 27.80 7.84
CA LYS A 372 -3.14 27.85 7.36
C LYS A 372 -3.54 29.13 6.61
N ASP A 373 -3.03 30.27 7.06
CA ASP A 373 -3.36 31.60 6.49
C ASP A 373 -2.52 31.98 5.26
N VAL A 374 -1.50 31.18 4.95
CA VAL A 374 -0.51 31.49 3.90
C VAL A 374 -0.48 30.42 2.81
N VAL A 375 -0.70 29.15 3.15
CA VAL A 375 -0.49 28.00 2.26
C VAL A 375 -1.34 28.05 0.98
N ALA A 376 -2.55 28.61 1.05
CA ALA A 376 -3.43 28.74 -0.12
C ALA A 376 -2.93 29.77 -1.16
N TYR A 377 -2.12 30.76 -0.76
CA TYR A 377 -1.53 31.73 -1.70
C TYR A 377 -0.52 31.11 -2.67
N ALA A 378 -0.02 29.91 -2.39
CA ALA A 378 0.80 29.15 -3.35
C ALA A 378 -0.01 28.63 -4.56
N PHE A 379 -1.34 28.63 -4.47
CA PHE A 379 -2.24 28.07 -5.48
C PHE A 379 -3.18 29.11 -6.11
N THR A 380 -3.60 30.13 -5.36
CA THR A 380 -4.53 31.16 -5.86
C THR A 380 -4.33 32.51 -5.19
N SER A 381 -4.64 33.58 -5.93
CA SER A 381 -4.71 34.95 -5.41
C SER A 381 -6.11 35.35 -4.91
N ASP A 382 -7.13 34.50 -5.14
CA ASP A 382 -8.50 34.76 -4.71
C ASP A 382 -8.63 34.71 -3.18
N LYS A 383 -8.98 35.85 -2.58
CA LYS A 383 -9.11 36.02 -1.13
C LYS A 383 -10.26 35.21 -0.53
N ALA A 384 -11.32 34.94 -1.28
CA ALA A 384 -12.44 34.13 -0.80
C ALA A 384 -12.02 32.65 -0.66
N ILE A 385 -11.34 32.10 -1.67
CA ILE A 385 -10.79 30.74 -1.63
C ILE A 385 -9.74 30.63 -0.51
N VAL A 386 -8.80 31.58 -0.41
CA VAL A 386 -7.76 31.56 0.64
C VAL A 386 -8.37 31.61 2.04
N SER A 387 -9.38 32.46 2.26
CA SER A 387 -10.07 32.55 3.56
C SER A 387 -10.77 31.22 3.92
N LEU A 388 -11.45 30.60 2.96
CA LEU A 388 -12.14 29.33 3.17
C LEU A 388 -11.15 28.19 3.46
N VAL A 389 -10.03 28.10 2.75
CA VAL A 389 -8.96 27.11 3.04
C VAL A 389 -8.39 27.30 4.44
N SER A 390 -8.15 28.54 4.90
CA SER A 390 -7.68 28.82 6.27
C SER A 390 -8.70 28.39 7.33
N GLN A 391 -9.99 28.49 7.04
CA GLN A 391 -11.07 28.03 7.95
C GLN A 391 -11.19 26.50 8.01
N VAL A 392 -10.91 25.78 6.91
CA VAL A 392 -10.92 24.30 6.90
C VAL A 392 -9.67 23.70 7.53
N MET A 393 -8.51 24.35 7.43
CA MET A 393 -7.23 23.77 7.86
C MET A 393 -7.19 23.28 9.33
N PRO A 394 -7.83 23.94 10.32
CA PRO A 394 -7.93 23.44 11.69
C PRO A 394 -8.72 22.13 11.83
N VAL A 395 -9.65 21.83 10.91
CA VAL A 395 -10.36 20.55 10.81
C VAL A 395 -9.53 19.52 10.04
N PHE A 396 -8.77 19.97 9.04
CA PHE A 396 -7.86 19.12 8.25
C PHE A 396 -6.65 18.60 9.03
N ALA A 397 -6.07 19.39 9.93
CA ALA A 397 -4.90 18.97 10.71
C ALA A 397 -5.13 17.68 11.56
N PRO A 398 -6.22 17.56 12.36
CA PRO A 398 -6.52 16.31 13.05
C PRO A 398 -6.99 15.20 12.09
N PHE A 399 -7.67 15.53 10.97
CA PHE A 399 -7.96 14.56 9.91
C PHE A 399 -6.67 13.90 9.43
N HIS A 400 -5.67 14.67 9.01
CA HIS A 400 -4.42 14.15 8.47
C HIS A 400 -3.66 13.25 9.47
N LEU A 401 -3.63 13.62 10.76
CA LEU A 401 -3.03 12.79 11.80
C LEU A 401 -3.71 11.41 11.91
N LEU A 402 -5.04 11.39 11.90
CA LEU A 402 -5.81 10.15 11.99
C LEU A 402 -5.69 9.33 10.70
N ASP A 403 -5.77 9.98 9.54
CA ASP A 403 -5.67 9.39 8.20
C ASP A 403 -4.28 8.77 7.95
N ALA A 404 -3.22 9.43 8.41
CA ALA A 404 -1.86 8.89 8.39
C ALA A 404 -1.72 7.57 9.18
N LEU A 405 -2.32 7.52 10.36
CA LEU A 405 -2.37 6.31 11.19
C LEU A 405 -3.27 5.24 10.57
N ALA A 406 -4.38 5.63 9.94
CA ALA A 406 -5.27 4.72 9.21
C ALA A 406 -4.56 4.06 8.02
N GLY A 407 -3.96 4.85 7.13
CA GLY A 407 -3.23 4.37 5.94
C GLY A 407 -2.03 3.50 6.29
N THR A 408 -1.27 3.87 7.34
CA THR A 408 -0.14 3.06 7.84
C THR A 408 -0.63 1.74 8.45
N SER A 409 -1.68 1.77 9.28
CA SER A 409 -2.32 0.56 9.81
C SER A 409 -2.89 -0.31 8.69
N GLY A 410 -3.41 0.30 7.63
CA GLY A 410 -3.82 -0.40 6.41
C GLY A 410 -2.66 -1.13 5.73
N GLY A 411 -1.46 -0.56 5.77
CA GLY A 411 -0.20 -1.22 5.40
C GLY A 411 0.08 -2.47 6.24
N VAL A 412 -0.05 -2.38 7.57
CA VAL A 412 0.07 -3.53 8.49
C VAL A 412 -0.96 -4.61 8.16
N LEU A 413 -2.24 -4.24 7.96
CA LEU A 413 -3.31 -5.17 7.59
C LEU A 413 -3.03 -5.89 6.26
N ARG A 414 -2.49 -5.17 5.26
CA ARG A 414 -2.02 -5.78 4.00
C ARG A 414 -0.85 -6.75 4.24
N GLY A 415 0.16 -6.36 5.00
CA GLY A 415 1.28 -7.23 5.37
C GLY A 415 0.84 -8.51 6.10
N ALA A 416 -0.19 -8.43 6.96
CA ALA A 416 -0.76 -9.56 7.69
C ALA A 416 -1.78 -10.41 6.91
N GLY A 417 -2.19 -9.99 5.71
CA GLY A 417 -3.21 -10.67 4.91
C GLY A 417 -4.64 -10.52 5.48
N LYS A 418 -4.96 -9.35 6.04
CA LYS A 418 -6.22 -9.03 6.72
C LYS A 418 -7.08 -8.00 5.97
N GLN A 419 -6.87 -7.85 4.65
CA GLN A 419 -7.59 -6.88 3.80
C GLN A 419 -9.11 -6.95 3.92
N LYS A 420 -9.70 -8.15 4.14
CA LYS A 420 -11.15 -8.29 4.35
C LYS A 420 -11.68 -7.47 5.53
N MET A 421 -10.91 -7.35 6.61
CA MET A 421 -11.29 -6.50 7.75
C MET A 421 -11.12 -5.01 7.41
N GLY A 422 -10.02 -4.65 6.74
CA GLY A 422 -9.77 -3.27 6.30
C GLY A 422 -10.85 -2.74 5.36
N ALA A 423 -11.21 -3.53 4.34
CA ALA A 423 -12.26 -3.20 3.38
C ALA A 423 -13.63 -2.98 4.04
N PHE A 424 -14.01 -3.86 4.97
CA PHE A 424 -15.27 -3.77 5.70
C PHE A 424 -15.34 -2.50 6.57
N LEU A 425 -14.27 -2.21 7.31
CA LEU A 425 -14.18 -1.02 8.16
C LEU A 425 -14.14 0.27 7.35
N ASN A 426 -13.43 0.31 6.21
CA ASN A 426 -13.40 1.48 5.32
C ASN A 426 -14.77 1.73 4.68
N ALA A 427 -15.45 0.69 4.19
CA ALA A 427 -16.76 0.83 3.57
C ALA A 427 -17.80 1.36 4.56
N ILE A 428 -17.83 0.81 5.79
CA ILE A 428 -18.74 1.29 6.84
C ILE A 428 -18.36 2.70 7.29
N GLY A 429 -17.07 2.96 7.57
CA GLY A 429 -16.58 4.26 7.97
C GLY A 429 -16.99 5.35 6.98
N TYR A 430 -16.50 5.26 5.75
CA TYR A 430 -16.70 6.33 4.76
C TYR A 430 -18.14 6.42 4.26
N TYR A 431 -18.80 5.31 3.92
CA TYR A 431 -20.09 5.37 3.20
C TYR A 431 -21.33 5.23 4.09
N VAL A 432 -21.23 4.62 5.27
CA VAL A 432 -22.37 4.50 6.21
C VAL A 432 -22.40 5.66 7.22
N PHE A 433 -21.24 6.17 7.63
CA PHE A 433 -21.15 7.26 8.62
C PHE A 433 -20.58 8.56 8.05
N GLY A 434 -19.39 8.53 7.44
CA GLY A 434 -18.66 9.71 7.01
C GLY A 434 -19.39 10.55 5.98
N PHE A 435 -19.84 9.94 4.89
CA PHE A 435 -20.57 10.63 3.83
C PHE A 435 -21.95 11.14 4.25
N PRO A 436 -22.83 10.33 4.86
CA PRO A 436 -24.14 10.82 5.30
C PRO A 436 -24.02 12.00 6.28
N LEU A 437 -23.07 11.93 7.24
CA LEU A 437 -22.81 13.04 8.16
C LEU A 437 -22.20 14.26 7.45
N GLY A 438 -21.16 14.04 6.64
CA GLY A 438 -20.46 15.12 5.92
C GLY A 438 -21.38 15.86 4.97
N ALA A 439 -22.18 15.13 4.17
CA ALA A 439 -23.19 15.72 3.28
C ALA A 439 -24.30 16.44 4.05
N SER A 440 -24.77 15.90 5.18
CA SER A 440 -25.77 16.58 6.02
C SER A 440 -25.22 17.87 6.61
N LEU A 441 -23.97 17.91 7.08
CA LEU A 441 -23.34 19.13 7.56
C LEU A 441 -23.07 20.13 6.43
N MET A 442 -22.65 19.64 5.27
CA MET A 442 -22.34 20.44 4.08
C MET A 442 -23.57 21.16 3.53
N PHE A 443 -24.68 20.43 3.30
CA PHE A 443 -25.88 20.96 2.66
C PHE A 443 -26.99 21.36 3.66
N ALA A 444 -27.36 20.48 4.61
CA ALA A 444 -28.52 20.75 5.48
C ALA A 444 -28.17 21.72 6.63
N ALA A 445 -26.95 21.66 7.17
CA ALA A 445 -26.46 22.64 8.16
C ALA A 445 -25.77 23.86 7.53
N ASN A 446 -25.64 23.93 6.20
CA ASN A 446 -24.97 25.01 5.46
C ASN A 446 -23.52 25.29 5.91
N HIS A 447 -22.77 24.27 6.37
CA HIS A 447 -21.36 24.42 6.76
C HIS A 447 -20.38 24.27 5.57
N GLY A 448 -20.86 24.13 4.33
CA GLY A 448 -20.02 24.01 3.15
C GLY A 448 -19.01 22.85 3.25
N ILE A 449 -17.83 23.00 2.64
CA ILE A 449 -16.77 21.99 2.75
C ILE A 449 -16.25 21.79 4.18
N ILE A 450 -16.42 22.75 5.10
CA ILE A 450 -16.08 22.54 6.53
C ILE A 450 -16.97 21.42 7.09
N GLY A 451 -18.24 21.36 6.69
CA GLY A 451 -19.16 20.27 7.03
C GLY A 451 -18.72 18.92 6.48
N LEU A 452 -18.32 18.87 5.21
CA LEU A 452 -17.77 17.67 4.56
C LEU A 452 -16.54 17.15 5.31
N TRP A 453 -15.52 18.00 5.50
CA TRP A 453 -14.29 17.62 6.20
C TRP A 453 -14.53 17.22 7.66
N SER A 454 -15.48 17.85 8.35
CA SER A 454 -15.86 17.45 9.72
C SER A 454 -16.44 16.02 9.77
N GLY A 455 -17.29 15.66 8.80
CA GLY A 455 -17.81 14.28 8.67
C GLY A 455 -16.71 13.27 8.36
N LEU A 456 -15.77 13.62 7.47
CA LEU A 456 -14.60 12.80 7.16
C LEU A 456 -13.67 12.62 8.37
N THR A 457 -13.41 13.68 9.16
CA THR A 457 -12.60 13.59 10.40
C THR A 457 -13.21 12.62 11.40
N LEU A 458 -14.53 12.66 11.61
CA LEU A 458 -15.19 11.73 12.53
C LEU A 458 -15.16 10.28 12.02
N CYS A 459 -15.36 10.07 10.72
CA CYS A 459 -15.20 8.76 10.08
C CYS A 459 -13.80 8.18 10.31
N VAL A 460 -12.76 8.94 9.96
CA VAL A 460 -11.37 8.47 10.04
C VAL A 460 -10.94 8.30 11.50
N PHE A 461 -11.46 9.10 12.44
CA PHE A 461 -11.29 8.85 13.88
C PHE A 461 -11.72 7.44 14.29
N PHE A 462 -12.94 7.02 13.90
CA PHE A 462 -13.44 5.67 14.20
C PHE A 462 -12.65 4.59 13.45
N GLN A 463 -12.34 4.80 12.16
CA GLN A 463 -11.54 3.88 11.36
C GLN A 463 -10.16 3.62 12.01
N THR A 464 -9.45 4.68 12.39
CA THR A 464 -8.15 4.60 13.07
C THR A 464 -8.27 3.91 14.42
N LEU A 465 -9.29 4.22 15.21
CA LEU A 465 -9.53 3.53 16.49
C LEU A 465 -9.76 2.03 16.28
N PHE A 466 -10.61 1.62 15.33
CA PHE A 466 -10.85 0.20 15.04
C PHE A 466 -9.61 -0.50 14.49
N TYR A 467 -8.83 0.16 13.63
CA TYR A 467 -7.56 -0.37 13.11
C TYR A 467 -6.54 -0.60 14.23
N LEU A 468 -6.32 0.39 15.10
CA LEU A 468 -5.40 0.28 16.23
C LEU A 468 -5.85 -0.81 17.22
N VAL A 469 -7.14 -0.87 17.56
CA VAL A 469 -7.70 -1.93 18.43
C VAL A 469 -7.56 -3.32 17.81
N TYR A 470 -7.82 -3.46 16.50
CA TYR A 470 -7.69 -4.73 15.80
C TYR A 470 -6.23 -5.21 15.75
N VAL A 471 -5.30 -4.31 15.41
CA VAL A 471 -3.86 -4.58 15.37
C VAL A 471 -3.32 -4.92 16.76
N TRP A 472 -3.74 -4.19 17.80
CA TRP A 472 -3.34 -4.46 19.19
C TRP A 472 -3.87 -5.81 19.71
N ARG A 473 -5.08 -6.21 19.32
CA ARG A 473 -5.67 -7.53 19.66
C ARG A 473 -5.31 -8.65 18.68
N MET A 474 -4.48 -8.40 17.67
CA MET A 474 -4.13 -9.43 16.69
C MET A 474 -3.24 -10.49 17.33
N ASN A 475 -3.64 -11.76 17.24
CA ASN A 475 -2.77 -12.88 17.59
C ASN A 475 -1.69 -13.02 16.51
N TRP A 476 -0.50 -12.49 16.80
CA TRP A 476 0.65 -12.44 15.89
C TRP A 476 1.18 -13.83 15.54
N THR A 477 1.18 -14.79 16.47
CA THR A 477 1.55 -16.19 16.21
C THR A 477 0.65 -16.83 15.15
N ARG A 478 -0.68 -16.71 15.33
CA ARG A 478 -1.65 -17.20 14.35
C ARG A 478 -1.58 -16.45 13.02
N ALA A 479 -1.18 -15.19 13.02
CA ALA A 479 -0.92 -14.44 11.79
C ALA A 479 0.33 -14.95 11.05
N ALA A 480 1.38 -15.35 11.78
CA ALA A 480 2.61 -15.93 11.24
C ALA A 480 2.35 -17.32 10.65
N GLU A 481 1.64 -18.20 11.36
CA GLU A 481 1.21 -19.50 10.81
C GLU A 481 0.42 -19.34 9.50
N GLN A 482 -0.51 -18.39 9.44
CA GLN A 482 -1.27 -18.08 8.23
C GLN A 482 -0.40 -17.53 7.10
N ALA A 483 0.66 -16.80 7.42
CA ALA A 483 1.62 -16.29 6.45
C ALA A 483 2.55 -17.38 5.91
N GLN A 484 3.10 -18.25 6.77
CA GLN A 484 3.89 -19.42 6.39
C GLN A 484 3.06 -20.39 5.54
N ALA A 485 1.78 -20.61 5.90
CA ALA A 485 0.85 -21.36 5.06
C ALA A 485 0.70 -20.71 3.68
N ARG A 486 0.43 -19.39 3.59
CA ARG A 486 0.34 -18.62 2.32
C ARG A 486 1.66 -18.55 1.52
N ALA A 487 2.80 -18.75 2.18
CA ALA A 487 4.11 -18.89 1.57
C ALA A 487 4.43 -20.32 1.10
N GLY A 488 3.52 -21.29 1.30
CA GLY A 488 3.68 -22.68 0.89
C GLY A 488 4.64 -23.48 1.76
N LEU A 489 4.84 -23.11 3.04
CA LEU A 489 5.69 -23.85 3.97
C LEU A 489 4.94 -24.94 4.77
N ARG A 490 3.61 -24.96 4.77
CA ARG A 490 2.85 -26.05 5.42
C ARG A 490 2.77 -27.28 4.51
N GLY A 491 3.78 -28.13 4.66
CA GLY A 491 3.87 -29.50 4.14
C GLY A 491 4.84 -30.39 4.93
N THR A 492 5.24 -29.97 6.15
CA THR A 492 6.27 -30.65 6.97
C THR A 492 5.83 -30.83 8.42
N GLU A 493 4.53 -31.04 8.66
CA GLU A 493 3.98 -31.50 9.94
C GLU A 493 3.34 -32.88 9.78
N GLU A 494 4.12 -33.88 9.31
CA GLU A 494 3.94 -35.32 9.61
C GLU A 494 5.13 -36.14 9.09
N ALA A 495 6.29 -35.96 9.73
CA ALA A 495 7.43 -36.88 9.63
C ALA A 495 8.26 -36.89 10.92
N VAL A 496 7.59 -36.84 12.08
CA VAL A 496 8.17 -37.48 13.27
C VAL A 496 8.19 -38.97 12.92
N PRO A 497 9.35 -39.66 12.93
CA PRO A 497 9.36 -41.10 12.74
C PRO A 497 8.52 -41.71 13.86
N THR A 498 7.35 -42.23 13.53
CA THR A 498 6.53 -42.94 14.50
C THR A 498 7.38 -44.07 15.06
N ALA A 499 7.47 -44.22 16.38
CA ALA A 499 8.41 -45.15 17.03
C ALA A 499 8.26 -46.63 16.59
N ILE A 500 7.16 -46.94 15.89
CA ILE A 500 6.89 -48.18 15.17
C ILE A 500 7.97 -48.47 14.10
N GLY A 501 8.50 -47.45 13.42
CA GLY A 501 9.55 -47.60 12.39
C GLY A 501 10.92 -48.01 12.94
N LEU A 502 11.31 -47.55 14.13
CA LEU A 502 12.55 -48.00 14.77
C LEU A 502 12.45 -49.46 15.23
N SER A 503 11.29 -49.87 15.75
CA SER A 503 11.08 -51.23 16.27
C SER A 503 11.08 -52.33 15.20
N ILE A 504 10.90 -51.98 13.93
CA ILE A 504 11.04 -52.91 12.80
C ILE A 504 12.53 -53.06 12.42
N LEU A 505 13.28 -51.95 12.38
CA LEU A 505 14.72 -51.96 12.10
C LEU A 505 15.56 -52.63 13.20
N GLU A 506 15.21 -52.48 14.47
CA GLU A 506 15.89 -53.22 15.56
C GLU A 506 15.61 -54.72 15.52
N LYS A 507 14.52 -55.17 14.88
CA LYS A 507 14.12 -56.58 14.86
C LYS A 507 14.79 -57.37 13.73
N GLU A 508 15.07 -56.75 12.57
CA GLU A 508 15.83 -57.41 11.50
C GLU A 508 17.34 -57.55 11.82
N VAL A 509 17.87 -56.76 12.75
CA VAL A 509 19.28 -56.85 13.19
C VAL A 509 19.52 -57.99 14.20
N ALA A 510 18.46 -58.55 14.81
CA ALA A 510 18.59 -59.58 15.84
C ALA A 510 18.84 -61.00 15.32
N ASP A 511 18.47 -61.31 14.06
CA ASP A 511 18.54 -62.67 13.47
C ASP A 511 19.68 -62.83 12.44
N GLY A 512 20.73 -62.01 12.52
CA GLY A 512 21.90 -62.03 11.62
C GLY A 512 23.19 -62.54 12.29
N VAL A 513 23.73 -63.66 11.82
CA VAL A 513 24.96 -64.29 12.37
C VAL A 513 26.21 -63.44 12.17
N ILE A 514 27.06 -63.40 13.21
CA ILE A 514 28.31 -62.63 13.28
C ILE A 514 29.40 -63.19 12.33
N LEU A 515 30.05 -62.31 11.56
CA LEU A 515 31.43 -62.48 11.11
C LEU A 515 32.12 -61.10 10.93
N PRO A 516 33.34 -60.86 11.46
CA PRO A 516 34.04 -59.57 11.32
C PRO A 516 35.07 -59.57 10.17
N ASP A 517 35.19 -58.46 9.43
CA ASP A 517 36.41 -57.61 9.39
C ASP A 517 36.40 -56.51 8.31
N VAL A 518 37.28 -55.50 8.49
CA VAL A 518 37.73 -54.44 7.55
C VAL A 518 36.81 -53.21 7.25
N ILE A 519 36.71 -52.32 8.23
CA ILE A 519 37.04 -50.87 8.19
C ILE A 519 37.02 -50.13 6.81
N ARG A 520 35.91 -49.39 6.56
CA ARG A 520 35.79 -47.93 6.16
C ARG A 520 36.20 -47.45 4.73
N PRO A 521 35.74 -46.25 4.25
CA PRO A 521 34.38 -45.97 3.74
C PRO A 521 34.35 -45.14 2.40
N GLU A 522 33.20 -44.50 2.11
CA GLU A 522 33.02 -43.32 1.23
C GLU A 522 33.15 -43.48 -0.30
N SER A 523 32.02 -43.79 -0.96
CA SER A 523 31.72 -43.24 -2.31
C SER A 523 30.25 -43.37 -2.77
N GLN A 524 29.49 -44.34 -2.27
CA GLN A 524 28.19 -44.70 -2.87
C GLN A 524 26.94 -43.99 -2.32
N THR A 525 26.99 -43.35 -1.15
CA THR A 525 25.81 -42.68 -0.56
C THR A 525 25.44 -41.36 -1.24
N THR A 526 26.34 -40.77 -2.03
CA THR A 526 26.15 -39.43 -2.63
C THR A 526 25.37 -39.47 -3.94
N GLN A 527 25.37 -40.59 -4.67
CA GLN A 527 24.78 -40.66 -6.02
C GLN A 527 23.28 -41.03 -6.06
N LEU A 528 22.70 -41.51 -4.97
CA LEU A 528 21.27 -41.87 -4.91
C LEU A 528 20.37 -40.78 -4.27
N VAL A 529 20.92 -39.61 -3.94
CA VAL A 529 20.18 -38.48 -3.35
C VAL A 529 19.94 -37.34 -4.36
N GLU A 530 20.72 -37.24 -5.43
CA GLU A 530 20.63 -36.11 -6.37
C GLU A 530 19.55 -36.22 -7.45
N GLU A 531 19.06 -37.43 -7.80
CA GLU A 531 18.24 -37.63 -9.02
C GLU A 531 16.71 -37.44 -8.88
N ASN A 532 16.18 -37.13 -7.69
CA ASN A 532 14.72 -36.94 -7.51
C ASN A 532 14.31 -35.62 -6.83
N SER A 533 15.23 -34.66 -6.67
CA SER A 533 14.93 -33.35 -6.09
C SER A 533 14.36 -32.35 -7.11
N SER A 534 13.29 -32.74 -7.83
CA SER A 534 12.47 -31.77 -8.56
C SER A 534 11.79 -30.82 -7.56
N CYS A 535 12.48 -29.73 -7.22
CA CYS A 535 12.05 -28.71 -6.27
C CYS A 535 10.89 -27.89 -6.86
N GLY A 536 9.72 -28.52 -6.91
CA GLY A 536 8.44 -27.93 -7.25
C GLY A 536 7.96 -27.04 -6.10
N VAL A 537 7.34 -25.91 -6.45
CA VAL A 537 6.76 -25.02 -5.45
C VAL A 537 5.44 -25.61 -4.97
N ALA A 538 5.33 -25.87 -3.67
CA ALA A 538 4.10 -26.41 -3.08
C ALA A 538 2.90 -25.49 -3.38
N THR A 539 1.94 -26.00 -4.16
CA THR A 539 0.67 -25.32 -4.43
C THR A 539 -0.23 -25.46 -3.20
N ILE A 540 -0.88 -24.37 -2.79
CA ILE A 540 -1.72 -24.31 -1.59
C ILE A 540 -3.16 -24.70 -1.94
N GLY A 541 -3.68 -25.69 -1.22
CA GLY A 541 -5.06 -26.16 -1.35
C GLY A 541 -5.22 -27.14 -2.50
N GLU A 542 -6.44 -27.26 -3.01
CA GLU A 542 -6.77 -28.18 -4.10
C GLU A 542 -6.09 -27.76 -5.41
N VAL A 543 -5.24 -28.64 -5.95
CA VAL A 543 -4.54 -28.43 -7.22
C VAL A 543 -5.49 -28.75 -8.36
N LEU A 544 -5.88 -27.74 -9.13
CA LEU A 544 -6.79 -27.92 -10.27
C LEU A 544 -6.08 -28.72 -11.37
N THR A 545 -6.79 -29.71 -11.93
CA THR A 545 -6.32 -30.46 -13.11
C THR A 545 -6.18 -29.55 -14.33
N GLY A 546 -5.39 -29.98 -15.33
CA GLY A 546 -5.19 -29.19 -16.56
C GLY A 546 -6.50 -28.84 -17.29
N THR A 547 -7.47 -29.76 -17.30
CA THR A 547 -8.80 -29.54 -17.88
C THR A 547 -9.62 -28.52 -17.09
N GLN A 548 -9.61 -28.61 -15.75
CA GLN A 548 -10.27 -27.61 -14.89
C GLN A 548 -9.63 -26.22 -15.04
N LEU A 549 -8.30 -26.14 -15.13
CA LEU A 549 -7.61 -24.86 -15.39
C LEU A 549 -8.04 -24.26 -16.73
N LEU A 550 -8.04 -25.05 -17.81
CA LEU A 550 -8.51 -24.62 -19.13
C LEU A 550 -9.95 -24.09 -19.07
N LEU A 551 -10.85 -24.81 -18.40
CA LEU A 551 -12.24 -24.40 -18.22
C LEU A 551 -12.36 -23.10 -17.42
N TYR A 552 -11.85 -23.05 -16.18
CA TYR A 552 -12.04 -21.89 -15.29
C TYR A 552 -11.29 -20.64 -15.77
N ARG A 553 -10.12 -20.78 -16.40
CA ARG A 553 -9.37 -19.64 -16.95
C ARG A 553 -9.93 -19.21 -18.31
N GLY A 554 -10.40 -20.15 -19.13
CA GLY A 554 -11.15 -19.86 -20.36
C GLY A 554 -12.43 -19.07 -20.09
N VAL A 555 -13.25 -19.52 -19.13
CA VAL A 555 -14.46 -18.79 -18.69
C VAL A 555 -14.13 -17.38 -18.19
N ALA A 556 -13.04 -17.21 -17.42
CA ALA A 556 -12.61 -15.89 -16.96
C ALA A 556 -12.23 -14.94 -18.11
N VAL A 557 -11.51 -15.45 -19.13
CA VAL A 557 -11.17 -14.70 -20.36
C VAL A 557 -12.42 -14.35 -21.17
N VAL A 558 -13.33 -15.32 -21.38
CA VAL A 558 -14.58 -15.10 -22.12
C VAL A 558 -15.45 -14.07 -21.40
N LEU A 559 -15.58 -14.13 -20.07
CA LEU A 559 -16.37 -13.17 -19.30
C LEU A 559 -15.79 -11.75 -19.39
N ALA A 560 -14.48 -11.59 -19.23
CA ALA A 560 -13.84 -10.28 -19.34
C ALA A 560 -13.98 -9.69 -20.75
N PHE A 561 -13.81 -10.50 -21.79
CA PHE A 561 -14.04 -10.10 -23.17
C PHE A 561 -15.51 -9.73 -23.42
N ALA A 562 -16.47 -10.49 -22.88
CA ALA A 562 -17.89 -10.20 -22.99
C ALA A 562 -18.26 -8.85 -22.33
N VAL A 563 -17.65 -8.49 -21.20
CA VAL A 563 -17.84 -7.16 -20.58
C VAL A 563 -17.29 -6.05 -21.47
N LEU A 564 -16.13 -6.24 -22.11
CA LEU A 564 -15.60 -5.28 -23.09
C LEU A 564 -16.52 -5.15 -24.31
N VAL A 565 -17.00 -6.26 -24.87
CA VAL A 565 -17.96 -6.26 -25.98
C VAL A 565 -19.26 -5.55 -25.60
N ALA A 566 -19.78 -5.76 -24.39
CA ALA A 566 -20.93 -5.02 -23.88
C ALA A 566 -20.65 -3.51 -23.82
N GLY A 567 -19.47 -3.09 -23.34
CA GLY A 567 -19.05 -1.69 -23.36
C GLY A 567 -18.96 -1.09 -24.77
N ILE A 568 -18.44 -1.85 -25.75
CA ILE A 568 -18.40 -1.44 -27.17
C ILE A 568 -19.83 -1.31 -27.73
N LEU A 569 -20.72 -2.27 -27.44
CA LEU A 569 -22.10 -2.23 -27.90
C LEU A 569 -22.86 -1.03 -27.33
N ILE A 570 -22.74 -0.76 -26.02
CA ILE A 570 -23.36 0.41 -25.37
C ILE A 570 -22.93 1.69 -26.09
N ARG A 571 -21.63 1.86 -26.36
CA ARG A 571 -21.13 3.02 -27.11
C ARG A 571 -21.75 3.11 -28.50
N VAL A 572 -21.70 2.04 -29.29
CA VAL A 572 -22.22 2.02 -30.67
C VAL A 572 -23.73 2.28 -30.75
N PHE A 573 -24.51 1.89 -29.72
CA PHE A 573 -25.92 2.23 -29.64
C PHE A 573 -26.18 3.66 -29.15
N THR A 574 -25.30 4.22 -28.32
CA THR A 574 -25.43 5.59 -27.80
C THR A 574 -24.98 6.63 -28.83
N ASP A 575 -23.91 6.38 -29.59
CA ASP A 575 -23.42 7.22 -30.70
C ASP A 575 -24.40 7.29 -31.90
N ARG A 576 -25.57 6.62 -31.84
CA ARG A 576 -26.59 6.53 -32.89
C ARG A 576 -27.94 7.13 -32.51
N GLY A 577 -28.10 7.63 -31.28
CA GLY A 577 -29.35 8.24 -30.76
C GLY A 577 -29.18 9.71 -30.46
#